data_AF-A0A2D6RVJ9-F1
#
_entry.id   AF-A0A2D6RVJ9-F1
#
_cell.length_a   1.000
_cell.length_b   1.000
_cell.length_c   1.000
_cell.angle_alpha   90.00
_cell.angle_beta   90.00
_cell.angle_gamma   90.00
#
_symmetry.space_group_name_H-M   'P 1'
#
loop_
_entity.id
_entity.type
_entity.pdbx_description
1 polymer ?
#
loop_
_entity_poly.entity_id
_entity_poly.type
_entity_poly.pdbx_seq_one_letter_code
_entity_poly.pdbx_strand_id
1 'polypeptide(L)'
;MLGNFYFVLTMADHGLIPIERKQHSRDVPRYLNADGRWAASGKRVPLLVWTDQDAAKNAASIATAARKKAVTVTSVSGSEFKIGKSIHVFTPLDHDALSGYLDRS
;
A
#
# COMPACT_ATOMS: atom_id res chain seq x y z
N MET A 1 -19.69 6.73 16.23
CA MET A 1 -18.30 6.25 16.24
C MET A 1 -17.69 6.61 14.91
N LEU A 2 -16.75 7.56 14.86
CA LEU A 2 -15.95 7.77 13.66
C LEU A 2 -15.08 6.53 13.48
N GLY A 3 -15.25 5.81 12.38
CA GLY A 3 -14.38 4.68 12.07
C GLY A 3 -12.94 5.16 11.96
N ASN A 4 -11.98 4.41 12.50
CA ASN A 4 -10.57 4.73 12.29
C ASN A 4 -10.29 4.57 10.79
N PHE A 5 -9.89 5.65 10.11
CA PHE A 5 -9.40 5.59 8.74
C PHE A 5 -7.88 5.52 8.74
N TYR A 6 -7.34 4.81 7.76
CA TYR A 6 -5.91 4.71 7.53
C TYR A 6 -5.58 5.17 6.12
N PHE A 7 -4.43 5.81 5.96
CA PHE A 7 -3.87 6.13 4.66
C PHE A 7 -3.00 4.98 4.17
N VAL A 8 -3.11 4.65 2.89
CA VAL A 8 -2.32 3.62 2.21
C VAL A 8 -1.73 4.19 0.93
N LEU A 9 -0.56 3.67 0.56
CA LEU A 9 0.06 3.93 -0.72
C LEU A 9 -0.52 2.99 -1.76
N THR A 10 -0.92 3.54 -2.90
CA THR A 10 -1.42 2.80 -4.07
C THR A 10 -0.57 3.06 -5.29
N MET A 11 -0.35 2.02 -6.09
CA MET A 11 0.30 2.11 -7.38
C MET A 11 -0.63 1.53 -8.45
N ALA A 12 -0.81 2.27 -9.55
CA ALA A 12 -1.52 1.77 -10.72
C ALA A 12 -0.68 0.67 -11.38
N ASP A 13 -1.26 -0.52 -11.55
CA ASP A 13 -0.59 -1.58 -12.30
C ASP A 13 -0.85 -1.39 -13.80
N HIS A 14 0.07 -0.70 -14.47
CA HIS A 14 -0.03 -0.51 -15.93
C HIS A 14 0.20 -1.80 -16.73
N GLY A 15 0.77 -2.85 -16.13
CA GLY A 15 1.17 -4.08 -16.84
C GLY A 15 0.10 -5.19 -16.88
N LEU A 16 -0.85 -5.17 -15.95
CA LEU A 16 -1.89 -6.21 -15.84
C LEU A 16 -3.30 -5.74 -16.24
N ILE A 17 -3.42 -4.50 -16.71
CA ILE A 17 -4.68 -3.87 -17.16
C ILE A 17 -5.54 -4.81 -18.05
N PRO A 18 -5.00 -5.59 -19.02
CA PRO A 18 -5.85 -6.42 -19.87
C PRO A 18 -6.42 -7.67 -19.15
N ILE A 19 -5.68 -8.26 -18.21
CA ILE A 19 -6.04 -9.53 -17.57
C ILE A 19 -7.00 -9.29 -16.40
N GLU A 20 -6.71 -8.29 -15.55
CA GLU A 20 -7.55 -7.99 -14.39
C GLU A 20 -8.87 -7.29 -14.78
N ARG A 21 -8.91 -6.48 -15.85
CA ARG A 21 -10.17 -5.91 -16.35
C ARG A 21 -11.17 -6.95 -16.81
N LYS A 22 -10.71 -8.09 -17.36
CA LYS A 22 -11.57 -9.21 -17.77
C LYS A 22 -12.25 -9.90 -16.58
N GLN A 23 -11.65 -9.83 -15.38
CA GLN A 23 -12.13 -10.54 -14.20
C GLN A 23 -12.87 -9.65 -13.20
N HIS A 24 -12.52 -8.36 -13.12
CA HIS A 24 -13.02 -7.49 -12.06
C HIS A 24 -13.71 -6.20 -12.55
N SER A 25 -13.82 -5.96 -13.86
CA SER A 25 -14.50 -4.80 -14.47
C SER A 25 -14.01 -3.41 -13.99
N ARG A 26 -12.95 -3.35 -13.17
CA ARG A 26 -12.31 -2.14 -12.66
C ARG A 26 -10.82 -2.41 -12.44
N ASP A 27 -10.03 -1.37 -12.59
CA ASP A 27 -8.61 -1.39 -12.23
C ASP A 27 -8.51 -1.58 -10.70
N VAL A 28 -7.88 -2.68 -10.26
CA VAL A 28 -7.74 -2.98 -8.83
C VAL A 28 -6.46 -2.30 -8.33
N PRO A 29 -6.54 -1.31 -7.41
CA PRO A 29 -5.34 -0.67 -6.89
C PRO A 29 -4.50 -1.69 -6.12
N ARG A 30 -3.18 -1.66 -6.33
CA ARG A 30 -2.23 -2.43 -5.52
C ARG A 30 -1.70 -1.56 -4.40
N TYR A 31 -1.69 -2.11 -3.20
CA TYR A 31 -1.25 -1.45 -1.98
C TYR A 31 0.15 -1.90 -1.60
N LEU A 32 0.93 -1.01 -1.00
CA LEU A 32 2.24 -1.37 -0.46
C LEU A 32 2.08 -2.22 0.79
N ASN A 33 2.82 -3.32 0.90
CA ASN A 33 2.86 -4.16 2.10
C ASN A 33 4.19 -4.05 2.85
N ALA A 34 4.26 -4.65 4.04
CA ALA A 34 5.42 -4.56 4.94
C ALA A 34 6.73 -5.14 4.36
N ASP A 35 6.67 -5.97 3.31
CA ASP A 35 7.85 -6.48 2.59
C ASP A 35 8.24 -5.60 1.40
N GLY A 36 7.59 -4.44 1.24
CA GLY A 36 7.81 -3.53 0.11
C GLY A 36 7.25 -4.05 -1.22
N ARG A 37 6.29 -4.96 -1.19
CA ARG A 37 5.58 -5.48 -2.39
C ARG A 37 4.25 -4.76 -2.61
N TRP A 38 3.87 -4.62 -3.88
CA TRP A 38 2.58 -4.09 -4.29
C TRP A 38 1.57 -5.24 -4.44
N ALA A 39 0.61 -5.32 -3.53
CA ALA A 39 -0.36 -6.41 -3.45
C ALA A 39 -1.81 -5.89 -3.49
N ALA A 40 -2.69 -6.63 -4.15
CA ALA A 40 -4.12 -6.30 -4.19
C ALA A 40 -4.83 -6.51 -2.83
N SER A 41 -4.23 -7.26 -1.90
CA SER A 41 -4.77 -7.45 -0.54
C SER A 41 -3.69 -7.78 0.49
N GLY A 42 -3.94 -7.44 1.76
CA GLY A 42 -3.06 -7.74 2.91
C GLY A 42 -3.22 -9.15 3.49
N LYS A 43 -3.63 -10.15 2.69
CA LYS A 43 -3.99 -11.50 3.22
C LYS A 43 -2.80 -12.35 3.66
N ARG A 44 -1.59 -12.11 3.12
CA ARG A 44 -0.35 -12.87 3.46
C ARG A 44 0.67 -12.03 4.21
N VAL A 45 0.77 -10.76 3.85
CA VAL A 45 1.68 -9.78 4.44
C VAL A 45 0.84 -8.54 4.67
N PRO A 46 0.88 -7.94 5.87
CA PRO A 46 0.05 -6.79 6.18
C PRO A 46 0.40 -5.60 5.28
N LEU A 47 -0.62 -4.85 4.88
CA LEU A 47 -0.44 -3.60 4.13
C LEU A 47 0.20 -2.55 5.04
N LEU A 48 1.13 -1.76 4.51
CA LEU A 48 1.65 -0.59 5.22
C LEU A 48 0.60 0.50 5.24
N VAL A 49 0.35 1.04 6.43
CA VAL A 49 -0.62 2.09 6.65
C VAL A 49 -0.05 3.25 7.45
N TRP A 50 -0.63 4.43 7.26
CA TRP A 50 -0.30 5.65 7.99
C TRP A 50 -1.55 6.18 8.67
N THR A 51 -1.38 6.75 9.86
CA THR A 51 -2.46 7.47 10.58
C THR A 51 -2.49 8.96 10.25
N ASP A 52 -1.41 9.46 9.65
CA ASP A 52 -1.24 10.86 9.26
C ASP A 52 -1.12 10.97 7.72
N GLN A 53 -1.88 11.91 7.15
CA GLN A 53 -1.98 12.05 5.70
C GLN A 53 -0.69 12.62 5.09
N ASP A 54 -0.03 13.55 5.78
CA ASP A 54 1.15 14.22 5.23
C ASP A 54 2.38 13.31 5.32
N ALA A 55 2.48 12.49 6.38
CA ALA A 55 3.43 11.39 6.46
C ALA A 55 3.24 10.39 5.31
N ALA A 56 1.98 10.04 4.97
CA ALA A 56 1.68 9.16 3.84
C ALA A 56 2.07 9.80 2.50
N LYS A 57 1.82 11.10 2.30
CA LYS A 57 2.23 11.82 1.08
C LYS A 57 3.75 11.87 0.94
N ASN A 58 4.47 12.10 2.04
CA ASN A 58 5.92 12.07 2.05
C ASN A 58 6.44 10.67 1.65
N ALA A 59 5.88 9.61 2.25
CA ALA A 59 6.21 8.23 1.90
C ALA A 59 5.90 7.92 0.42
N ALA A 60 4.79 8.44 -0.13
CA ALA A 60 4.45 8.28 -1.54
C ALA A 60 5.44 8.98 -2.47
N SER A 61 5.95 10.16 -2.08
CA SER A 61 6.99 10.87 -2.82
C SER A 61 8.30 10.07 -2.86
N ILE A 62 8.73 9.54 -1.70
CA ILE A 62 9.91 8.67 -1.57
C ILE A 62 9.75 7.42 -2.45
N ALA A 63 8.64 6.71 -2.32
CA ALA A 63 8.37 5.50 -3.10
C ALA A 63 8.31 5.80 -4.61
N THR A 64 7.74 6.94 -5.00
CA THR A 64 7.69 7.38 -6.41
C THR A 64 9.09 7.58 -6.96
N ALA A 65 9.95 8.31 -6.23
CA ALA A 65 11.31 8.59 -6.63
C ALA A 65 12.15 7.31 -6.73
N ALA A 66 12.08 6.44 -5.70
CA ALA A 66 12.85 5.20 -5.65
C ALA A 66 12.43 4.19 -6.73
N ARG A 67 11.12 4.06 -6.97
CA ARG A 67 10.58 3.02 -7.86
C ARG A 67 10.34 3.51 -9.29
N LYS A 68 10.54 4.81 -9.56
CA LYS A 68 10.29 5.46 -10.85
C LYS A 68 8.88 5.17 -11.40
N LYS A 69 7.91 5.09 -10.51
CA LYS A 69 6.50 4.82 -10.81
C LYS A 69 5.61 5.74 -9.98
N ALA A 70 4.47 6.16 -10.54
CA ALA A 70 3.52 6.99 -9.83
C ALA A 70 2.90 6.22 -8.65
N VAL A 71 3.12 6.74 -7.44
CA VAL A 71 2.48 6.27 -6.20
C VAL A 71 1.55 7.36 -5.69
N THR A 72 0.33 6.99 -5.36
CA THR A 72 -0.70 7.88 -4.81
C THR A 72 -1.07 7.47 -3.39
N VAL A 73 -1.73 8.36 -2.65
CA VAL A 73 -2.26 8.09 -1.32
C VAL A 73 -3.77 7.98 -1.41
N THR A 74 -4.35 6.94 -0.80
CA THR A 74 -5.79 6.82 -0.60
C THR A 74 -6.10 6.48 0.85
N SER A 75 -7.35 6.63 1.26
CA SER A 75 -7.82 6.26 2.60
C SER A 75 -8.65 4.97 2.55
N VAL A 76 -8.44 4.09 3.52
CA VAL A 76 -9.24 2.87 3.72
C VAL A 76 -9.88 2.89 5.10
N SER A 77 -11.09 2.31 5.22
CA SER A 77 -11.73 2.18 6.52
C SER A 77 -11.06 1.06 7.32
N GLY A 78 -10.71 1.34 8.57
CA GLY A 78 -10.19 0.35 9.51
C GLY A 78 -11.18 -0.76 9.85
N SER A 79 -12.47 -0.61 9.52
CA SER A 79 -13.44 -1.70 9.64
C SER A 79 -13.19 -2.82 8.63
N GLU A 80 -12.56 -2.52 7.49
CA GLU A 80 -12.26 -3.48 6.42
C GLU A 80 -10.94 -4.22 6.67
N PHE A 81 -10.10 -3.73 7.59
CA PHE A 81 -8.74 -4.22 7.80
C PHE A 81 -8.35 -4.31 9.30
N LYS A 82 -7.90 -5.49 9.75
CA LYS A 82 -7.44 -5.69 11.13
C LYS A 82 -5.95 -5.38 11.29
N ILE A 83 -5.58 -4.50 12.23
CA ILE A 83 -4.18 -4.20 12.59
C ILE A 83 -3.47 -5.48 13.06
N GLY A 84 -2.21 -5.66 12.64
CA GLY A 84 -1.38 -6.81 12.96
C GLY A 84 -1.76 -8.11 12.24
N LYS A 85 -2.81 -8.08 11.41
CA LYS A 85 -3.20 -9.20 10.53
C LYS A 85 -3.21 -8.78 9.07
N SER A 86 -3.94 -7.71 8.76
CA SER A 86 -4.16 -7.23 7.40
C SER A 86 -3.48 -5.89 7.14
N ILE A 87 -3.19 -5.12 8.19
CA ILE A 87 -2.48 -3.82 8.12
C ILE A 87 -1.40 -3.72 9.21
N HIS A 88 -0.32 -3.02 8.91
CA HIS A 88 0.82 -2.71 9.76
C HIS A 88 1.06 -1.21 9.71
N VAL A 89 0.99 -0.55 10.87
CA VAL A 89 1.25 0.89 10.95
C VAL A 89 2.72 1.13 10.67
N PHE A 90 3.00 1.98 9.69
CA PHE A 90 4.35 2.29 9.25
C PHE A 90 5.20 2.84 10.40
N THR A 91 6.40 2.29 10.54
CA THR A 91 7.41 2.75 11.47
C THR A 91 8.70 3.11 10.72
N PRO A 92 9.65 3.85 11.33
CA PRO A 92 10.94 4.12 10.71
C PRO A 92 11.71 2.87 10.27
N LEU A 93 11.47 1.70 10.86
CA LEU A 93 12.08 0.43 10.47
C LEU A 93 11.56 -0.10 9.13
N ASP A 94 10.41 0.38 8.68
CA ASP A 94 9.79 -0.03 7.42
C ASP A 94 10.24 0.85 6.24
N HIS A 95 11.15 1.80 6.46
CA HIS A 95 11.56 2.77 5.43
C HIS A 95 12.07 2.10 4.15
N ASP A 96 12.82 1.01 4.28
CA ASP A 96 13.36 0.27 3.13
C ASP A 96 12.25 -0.35 2.26
N ALA A 97 11.08 -0.63 2.84
CA ALA A 97 9.91 -1.10 2.09
C ALA A 97 9.35 -0.04 1.14
N LEU A 98 9.68 1.25 1.31
CA LEU A 98 9.32 2.29 0.33
C LEU A 98 10.19 2.18 -0.92
N SER A 99 11.48 1.88 -0.73
CA SER A 99 12.49 1.88 -1.78
C SER A 99 12.46 0.64 -2.67
N GLY A 100 12.14 -0.53 -2.10
CA GLY A 100 12.21 -1.77 -2.86
C GLY A 100 11.61 -2.97 -2.14
N TYR A 101 11.86 -4.15 -2.70
CA TYR A 101 11.47 -5.41 -2.08
C TYR A 101 12.47 -5.77 -0.98
N LEU A 102 11.97 -6.13 0.19
CA LEU A 102 12.80 -6.67 1.26
C LEU A 102 13.00 -8.16 1.03
N ASP A 103 14.25 -8.59 0.91
CA ASP A 103 14.61 -10.00 0.87
C ASP A 103 14.69 -10.51 2.31
N ARG A 104 13.53 -10.84 2.88
CA ARG A 104 13.45 -11.48 4.20
C ARG A 104 13.56 -12.99 3.98
N SER A 105 14.80 -13.48 4.04
CA SER A 105 15.15 -14.90 4.04
C SER A 105 14.75 -15.58 5.35
#